data_AF-A0AAN1ZX63-F1
#
_entry.id   AF-A0AAN1ZX63-F1
#
_cell.length_a   1.000
_cell.length_b   1.000
_cell.length_c   1.000
_cell.angle_alpha   90.00
_cell.angle_beta   90.00
_cell.angle_gamma   90.00
#
_symmetry.space_group_name_H-M   'P 1'
#
loop_
_entity.id
_entity.type
_entity.pdbx_description
1 polymer ?
#
loop_
_entity_poly.entity_id
_entity_poly.type
_entity_poly.pdbx_seq_one_letter_code
_entity_poly.pdbx_strand_id
1 'polypeptide(L)' 'MRLIKNTTELIGIKDPNIIISLVFETDTHIEVQAKLDYPVYETTF' A
#
# COMPACT_ATOMS: atom_id res chain seq x y z
N MET A 1 -14.30 -0.44 -12.65
CA MET A 1 -13.00 -0.59 -11.98
C MET A 1 -11.91 0.04 -12.85
N ARG A 2 -11.25 1.10 -12.36
CA ARG A 2 -10.18 1.80 -13.08
C ARG A 2 -8.88 1.67 -12.29
N LEU A 3 -7.78 1.33 -12.97
CA LEU A 3 -6.44 1.34 -12.37
C LEU A 3 -5.94 2.78 -12.33
N ILE A 4 -5.60 3.26 -11.14
CA ILE A 4 -5.10 4.64 -10.94
C ILE A 4 -3.63 4.59 -10.50
N LYS A 5 -2.83 5.55 -11.00
CA LYS A 5 -1.42 5.72 -10.64
C LYS A 5 -1.27 6.91 -9.69
N ASN A 6 -0.44 6.76 -8.66
CA ASN A 6 -0.13 7.73 -7.58
C ASN A 6 -1.20 7.86 -6.48
N THR A 7 -1.16 6.95 -5.52
CA THR A 7 -2.17 6.81 -4.45
C THR A 7 -1.62 6.92 -3.05
N THR A 8 -0.30 6.94 -2.86
CA THR A 8 0.33 7.14 -1.54
C THR A 8 -0.19 8.40 -0.83
N GLU A 9 -0.50 9.46 -1.57
CA GLU A 9 -1.13 10.68 -1.02
C GLU A 9 -2.62 10.49 -0.68
N LEU A 10 -3.37 9.73 -1.49
CA LEU A 10 -4.81 9.51 -1.28
C LEU A 10 -5.12 8.72 -0.01
N ILE A 11 -4.21 7.84 0.41
CA ILE A 11 -4.44 6.92 1.53
C ILE A 11 -3.76 7.41 2.82
N GLY A 12 -3.03 8.53 2.76
CA GLY A 12 -2.28 9.08 3.90
C GLY A 12 -1.21 8.13 4.46
N ILE A 13 -0.86 7.06 3.74
CA ILE A 13 0.13 6.08 4.15
C ILE A 13 1.52 6.69 3.93
N LYS A 14 2.20 7.01 5.04
CA LYS A 14 3.55 7.59 5.04
C LYS A 14 4.65 6.59 5.41
N ASP A 15 4.29 5.34 5.69
CA ASP A 15 5.27 4.32 6.03
C ASP A 15 6.02 3.86 4.77
N PRO A 16 7.34 4.07 4.67
CA PRO A 16 8.12 3.69 3.49
C PRO A 16 8.21 2.18 3.27
N ASN A 17 7.92 1.36 4.29
CA ASN A 17 7.90 -0.10 4.20
C ASN A 17 6.56 -0.63 3.66
N ILE A 18 5.56 0.22 3.47
CA ILE A 18 4.29 -0.15 2.83
C ILE A 18 4.38 0.22 1.35
N ILE A 19 4.65 -0.78 0.52
CA ILE A 19 4.80 -0.61 -0.93
C ILE A 19 3.45 -0.92 -1.58
N ILE A 20 2.77 0.10 -2.08
CA ILE A 20 1.52 -0.07 -2.83
C ILE A 20 1.84 -0.58 -4.23
N SER A 21 1.26 -1.74 -4.58
CA SER A 21 1.46 -2.39 -5.89
C SER A 21 0.38 -2.01 -6.89
N LEU A 22 -0.89 -2.00 -6.48
CA LEU A 22 -2.03 -1.71 -7.34
C LEU A 22 -3.11 -0.96 -6.56
N VAL A 23 -3.79 -0.04 -7.23
CA VAL A 23 -4.98 0.62 -6.70
C VAL A 23 -6.08 0.65 -7.74
N PHE A 24 -7.24 0.17 -7.32
CA PHE A 24 -8.44 0.13 -8.12
C PHE A 24 -9.49 1.04 -7.53
N GLU A 25 -9.96 1.96 -8.35
CA GLU A 25 -11.15 2.74 -8.03
C GLU A 25 -12.39 2.01 -8.54
N THR A 26 -13.34 1.83 -7.63
CA THR A 26 -14.70 1.39 -7.92
C THR A 26 -15.67 2.52 -7.61
N ASP A 27 -16.94 2.36 -7.97
CA ASP A 27 -17.93 3.43 -7.80
C ASP A 27 -18.20 3.79 -6.33
N THR A 28 -17.86 2.89 -5.39
CA THR A 28 -18.18 3.05 -3.96
C THR A 28 -16.97 3.03 -3.04
N HIS A 29 -15.83 2.49 -3.49
CA HIS A 29 -14.64 2.35 -2.67
C HIS A 29 -13.37 2.22 -3.51
N ILE A 30 -12.23 2.34 -2.83
CA ILE A 30 -10.91 2.14 -3.40
C ILE A 30 -10.33 0.84 -2.84
N GLU A 31 -9.93 -0.08 -3.71
CA GLU A 31 -9.19 -1.28 -3.34
C GLU A 31 -7.69 -1.06 -3.54
N VAL A 32 -6.89 -1.48 -2.57
CA VAL A 32 -5.44 -1.27 -2.55
C VAL A 32 -4.77 -2.61 -2.30
N GLN A 33 -3.88 -3.02 -3.20
CA GLN A 33 -2.95 -4.12 -2.94
C GLN A 33 -1.59 -3.54 -2.57
N ALA A 34 -1.07 -3.95 -1.41
CA ALA A 34 0.21 -3.49 -0.91
C ALA A 34 1.03 -4.65 -0.33
N LYS A 35 2.35 -4.49 -0.33
CA LYS A 35 3.31 -5.37 0.33
C LYS A 35 3.89 -4.64 1.54
N LEU A 36 3.98 -5.36 2.66
CA LEU A 36 4.78 -4.95 3.80
C LEU A 36 6.20 -5.46 3.62
N ASP A 37 7.17 -4.55 3.58
CA ASP A 37 8.59 -4.86 3.41
C ASP A 37 9.38 -4.43 4.64
N TYR A 38 8.91 -4.84 5.82
CA TYR A 38 9.64 -4.61 7.06
C TYR A 38 10.85 -5.56 7.14
N PRO A 39 12.03 -5.07 7.54
CA PRO A 39 13.14 -5.94 7.85
C PRO A 39 12.75 -6.88 8.99
N VAL A 40 13.05 -8.16 8.82
CA VAL A 40 12.95 -9.11 9.93
C VAL A 40 14.06 -8.76 10.90
N TYR A 41 13.71 -8.12 12.01
CA TYR A 41 14.63 -8.03 13.14
C TYR A 41 14.73 -9.44 13.72
N GLU A 42 15.85 -10.13 13.48
CA GLU A 42 16.17 -11.34 14.22
C GLU A 42 16.33 -10.94 15.68
N THR A 43 15.28 -11.15 16.47
CA THR A 43 15.40 -11.15 17.93
C THR A 43 16.26 -12.35 18.29
N THR A 44 17.56 -12.13 18.46
CA THR A 44 18.44 -13.11 19.09
C THR A 44 18.01 -13.21 20.56
N PHE A 45 17.29 -14.27 20.90
CA PHE A 45 17.01 -14.67 22.29
C PHE A 45 18.10 -15.59 22.81
#